data_AF-A0A3G3IJ21-F1
#
_entry.id   AF-A0A3G3IJ21-F1
#
_cell.length_a   1.000
_cell.length_b   1.000
_cell.length_c   1.000
_cell.angle_alpha   90.00
_cell.angle_beta   90.00
_cell.angle_gamma   90.00
#
_symmetry.space_group_name_H-M   'P 1'
#
loop_
_entity.id
_entity.type
_entity.pdbx_description
1 polymer ?
#
loop_
_entity_poly.entity_id
_entity_poly.type
_entity_poly.pdbx_seq_one_letter_code
_entity_poly.pdbx_strand_id
1 'polypeptide(L)'
;MQPVVASSLSEGALRLIQTGNEINSPSVIMSGQRLLLKGMFKFNDLDAAYESSKQVRSGNRLMGYSPQIPMANKILATLLKKGYDPAIYDSALYLLDGDNGFVQDALMALNLFEESVRMYANPQSAFIAAVIRNESLVSVLKDKWRIDELITFAVLNRVKGAVQYQAQYINNRQNHLQVKNWRNWLANQ
;
A
#
# COMPACT_ATOMS: atom_id res chain seq x y z
N MET A 1 0.30 13.43 3.19
CA MET A 1 0.39 12.61 1.97
C MET A 1 1.42 13.25 1.07
N GLN A 2 2.62 12.68 0.93
CA GLN A 2 3.38 12.93 -0.30
C GLN A 2 2.66 12.13 -1.38
N PRO A 3 2.03 12.77 -2.39
CA PRO A 3 1.56 12.02 -3.53
C PRO A 3 2.80 11.46 -4.21
N VAL A 4 2.88 10.13 -4.32
CA VAL A 4 3.62 9.56 -5.44
C VAL A 4 2.95 10.19 -6.66
N VAL A 5 3.65 11.09 -7.34
CA VAL A 5 3.11 11.80 -8.49
C VAL A 5 2.95 10.74 -9.56
N ALA A 6 1.75 10.16 -9.61
CA ALA A 6 1.37 9.24 -10.65
C ALA A 6 1.67 9.90 -12.00
N SER A 7 2.19 9.14 -12.95
CA SER A 7 2.43 9.64 -14.29
C SER A 7 1.18 10.36 -14.80
N SER A 8 1.36 11.45 -15.56
CA SER A 8 0.22 12.22 -16.10
C SER A 8 -0.73 11.35 -16.93
N LEU A 9 -0.21 10.28 -17.54
CA LEU A 9 -0.98 9.29 -18.27
C LEU A 9 -1.82 8.41 -17.34
N SER A 10 -1.25 7.87 -16.26
CA SER A 10 -1.99 7.05 -15.30
C SER A 10 -3.04 7.88 -14.55
N GLU A 11 -2.72 9.12 -14.19
CA GLU A 11 -3.65 10.07 -13.59
C GLU A 11 -4.83 10.36 -14.52
N GLY A 12 -4.56 10.71 -15.79
CA GLY A 12 -5.62 10.95 -16.78
C GLY A 12 -6.50 9.72 -17.02
N ALA A 13 -5.90 8.53 -17.04
CA ALA A 13 -6.61 7.28 -17.17
C ALA A 13 -7.53 6.99 -15.98
N LEU A 14 -7.07 7.21 -14.75
CA LEU A 14 -7.87 7.07 -13.54
C LEU A 14 -9.04 8.04 -13.50
N ARG A 15 -8.83 9.32 -13.88
CA ARG A 15 -9.90 10.31 -13.97
C ARG A 15 -10.99 9.89 -14.94
N LEU A 16 -10.62 9.31 -16.09
CA LEU A 16 -11.60 8.76 -17.03
C LEU A 16 -12.37 7.58 -16.43
N ILE A 17 -11.70 6.64 -15.77
CA ILE A 17 -12.37 5.52 -15.11
C ILE A 17 -13.35 6.03 -14.04
N GLN A 18 -12.91 6.96 -13.20
CA GLN A 18 -13.76 7.57 -12.17
C GLN A 18 -14.97 8.27 -12.79
N THR A 19 -14.75 9.18 -13.74
CA THR A 19 -15.82 9.90 -14.44
C THR A 19 -16.79 8.91 -15.08
N GLY A 20 -16.28 7.88 -15.76
CA GLY A 20 -17.09 6.85 -16.41
C GLY A 20 -17.95 6.06 -15.43
N ASN A 21 -17.47 5.80 -14.21
CA ASN A 21 -18.30 5.22 -13.15
C ASN A 21 -19.38 6.21 -12.67
N GLU A 22 -19.03 7.48 -12.47
CA GLU A 22 -19.95 8.53 -12.00
C GLU A 22 -21.11 8.78 -12.98
N ILE A 23 -20.81 8.80 -14.29
CA ILE A 23 -21.82 9.04 -15.34
C ILE A 23 -22.41 7.74 -15.91
N ASN A 24 -22.12 6.57 -15.31
CA ASN A 24 -22.56 5.26 -15.79
C ASN A 24 -22.25 5.00 -17.28
N SER A 25 -21.04 5.34 -17.72
CA SER A 25 -20.60 5.20 -19.11
C SER A 25 -19.48 4.15 -19.28
N PRO A 26 -19.82 2.92 -19.73
CA PRO A 26 -18.84 1.86 -19.99
C PRO A 26 -17.75 2.25 -21.00
N SER A 27 -18.08 3.09 -21.98
CA SER A 27 -17.13 3.52 -23.01
C SER A 27 -16.05 4.46 -22.47
N VAL A 28 -16.40 5.31 -21.50
CA VAL A 28 -15.44 6.19 -20.83
C VAL A 28 -14.52 5.38 -19.91
N ILE A 29 -15.07 4.40 -19.18
CA ILE A 29 -14.26 3.46 -18.37
C ILE A 29 -13.28 2.70 -19.25
N MET A 30 -13.76 2.12 -20.36
CA MET A 30 -12.93 1.40 -21.32
C MET A 30 -11.81 2.27 -21.90
N SER A 31 -12.06 3.55 -22.16
CA SER A 31 -11.03 4.49 -22.61
C SER A 31 -9.92 4.65 -21.57
N GLY A 32 -10.28 4.83 -20.29
CA GLY A 32 -9.30 4.91 -19.21
C GLY A 32 -8.53 3.60 -19.01
N GLN A 33 -9.20 2.45 -19.03
CA GLN A 33 -8.53 1.14 -18.93
C GLN A 33 -7.55 0.89 -20.08
N ARG A 34 -7.91 1.26 -21.32
CA ARG A 34 -7.00 1.17 -22.48
C ARG A 34 -5.78 2.06 -22.31
N LEU A 35 -5.95 3.26 -21.74
CA LEU A 35 -4.81 4.13 -21.44
C LEU A 35 -3.87 3.51 -20.41
N LEU A 36 -4.40 2.92 -19.33
CA LEU A 36 -3.57 2.20 -18.35
C LEU A 36 -2.80 1.04 -19.01
N LEU A 37 -3.47 0.21 -19.80
CA LEU A 37 -2.81 -0.90 -20.51
C LEU A 37 -1.74 -0.41 -21.49
N LYS A 38 -2.00 0.70 -22.19
CA LYS A 38 -1.01 1.34 -23.07
C LYS A 38 0.18 1.87 -22.28
N GLY A 39 -0.05 2.52 -21.13
CA GLY A 39 0.99 2.94 -20.19
C GLY A 39 1.89 1.77 -19.79
N MET A 40 1.27 0.73 -19.25
CA MET A 40 1.96 -0.45 -18.77
C MET A 40 2.78 -1.15 -19.85
N PHE A 41 2.17 -1.47 -21.00
CA PHE A 41 2.82 -2.32 -22.01
C PHE A 41 3.67 -1.54 -23.02
N LYS A 42 3.24 -0.34 -23.42
CA LYS A 42 3.94 0.43 -24.46
C LYS A 42 5.00 1.35 -23.88
N PHE A 43 4.73 1.95 -22.73
CA PHE A 43 5.61 2.96 -22.12
C PHE A 43 6.36 2.44 -20.89
N ASN A 44 6.15 1.17 -20.51
CA ASN A 44 6.72 0.56 -19.30
C ASN A 44 6.51 1.44 -18.06
N ASP A 45 5.33 2.07 -18.01
CA ASP A 45 4.91 2.96 -16.94
C ASP A 45 4.50 2.11 -15.72
N LEU A 46 5.28 2.21 -14.64
CA LEU A 46 5.07 1.44 -13.42
C LEU A 46 3.84 1.92 -12.66
N ASP A 47 3.48 3.20 -12.73
CA ASP A 47 2.27 3.74 -12.12
C ASP A 47 1.05 3.19 -12.85
N ALA A 48 1.08 3.17 -14.18
CA ALA A 48 0.00 2.59 -14.98
C ALA A 48 -0.17 1.09 -14.72
N ALA A 49 0.94 0.36 -14.54
CA ALA A 49 0.91 -1.05 -14.17
C ALA A 49 0.33 -1.25 -12.77
N TYR A 50 0.73 -0.44 -11.80
CA TYR A 50 0.23 -0.50 -10.42
C TYR A 50 -1.28 -0.21 -10.36
N GLU A 51 -1.73 0.84 -11.04
CA GLU A 51 -3.15 1.15 -11.11
C GLU A 51 -3.96 0.10 -11.88
N SER A 52 -3.36 -0.50 -12.92
CA SER A 52 -3.96 -1.67 -13.58
C SER A 52 -4.15 -2.84 -12.61
N SER A 53 -3.16 -3.12 -11.75
CA SER A 53 -3.28 -4.15 -10.71
C SER A 53 -4.47 -3.89 -9.79
N LYS A 54 -4.64 -2.64 -9.33
CA LYS A 54 -5.77 -2.24 -8.47
C LYS A 54 -7.12 -2.38 -9.18
N GLN A 55 -7.24 -1.94 -10.43
CA GLN A 55 -8.47 -2.07 -11.21
C GLN A 55 -8.86 -3.53 -11.44
N VAL A 56 -7.89 -4.38 -11.78
CA VAL A 56 -8.09 -5.82 -11.96
C VAL A 56 -8.49 -6.48 -10.64
N ARG A 57 -7.90 -6.04 -9.52
CA ARG A 57 -8.24 -6.53 -8.18
C ARG A 57 -9.66 -6.18 -7.77
N SER A 58 -10.10 -4.95 -7.99
CA SER A 58 -11.45 -4.51 -7.62
C SER A 58 -12.52 -5.02 -8.58
N GLY A 59 -12.14 -5.36 -9.81
CA GLY A 59 -13.09 -5.51 -10.90
C GLY A 59 -13.79 -4.19 -11.22
N ASN A 60 -14.84 -4.26 -12.03
CA ASN A 60 -15.70 -3.13 -12.33
C ASN A 60 -17.13 -3.61 -12.59
N ARG A 61 -18.06 -3.23 -11.70
CA ARG A 61 -19.47 -3.65 -11.77
C ARG A 61 -20.19 -3.15 -13.02
N LEU A 62 -19.95 -1.91 -13.43
CA LEU A 62 -20.58 -1.32 -14.62
C LEU A 62 -20.17 -2.07 -15.90
N MET A 63 -18.92 -2.55 -15.93
CA MET A 63 -18.37 -3.33 -17.04
C MET A 63 -18.68 -4.83 -16.96
N GLY A 64 -19.30 -5.30 -15.87
CA GLY A 64 -19.49 -6.73 -15.61
C GLY A 64 -18.19 -7.50 -15.34
N TYR A 65 -17.10 -6.80 -14.99
CA TYR A 65 -15.81 -7.41 -14.69
C TYR A 65 -15.75 -7.81 -13.22
N SER A 66 -15.69 -9.11 -12.96
CA SER A 66 -15.44 -9.63 -11.61
C SER A 66 -13.99 -9.33 -11.17
N PRO A 67 -13.75 -9.21 -9.85
CA PRO A 67 -12.41 -9.22 -9.27
C PRO A 67 -11.54 -10.38 -9.78
N GLN A 68 -10.34 -10.08 -10.27
CA GLN A 68 -9.37 -11.09 -10.71
C GLN A 68 -8.09 -11.05 -9.87
N ILE A 69 -8.20 -11.52 -8.64
CA ILE A 69 -7.12 -11.50 -7.64
C ILE A 69 -5.81 -12.12 -8.14
N PRO A 70 -5.78 -13.30 -8.79
CA PRO A 70 -4.52 -13.90 -9.25
C PRO A 70 -3.79 -13.04 -10.30
N MET A 71 -4.55 -12.41 -11.21
CA MET A 71 -3.98 -11.53 -12.23
C MET A 71 -3.44 -10.25 -11.62
N ALA A 72 -4.16 -9.64 -10.68
CA ALA A 72 -3.68 -8.49 -9.93
C ALA A 72 -2.38 -8.79 -9.17
N ASN A 73 -2.29 -9.94 -8.51
CA ASN A 73 -1.11 -10.39 -7.77
C ASN A 73 0.09 -10.62 -8.71
N LYS A 74 -0.14 -11.11 -9.94
CA LYS A 74 0.94 -11.29 -10.93
C LYS A 74 1.55 -9.95 -11.37
N ILE A 75 0.71 -8.93 -11.58
CA ILE A 75 1.18 -7.58 -11.90
C ILE A 75 1.95 -7.01 -10.71
N LEU A 76 1.40 -7.12 -9.50
CA LEU A 76 2.01 -6.61 -8.28
C LEU A 76 3.37 -7.27 -7.99
N ALA A 77 3.49 -8.58 -8.17
CA ALA A 77 4.75 -9.31 -8.03
C ALA A 77 5.81 -8.86 -9.05
N THR A 78 5.39 -8.46 -10.26
CA THR A 78 6.31 -7.90 -11.26
C THR A 78 6.83 -6.54 -10.83
N LEU A 79 5.98 -5.69 -10.25
CA LEU A 79 6.35 -4.38 -9.72
C LEU A 79 7.25 -4.49 -8.50
N LEU A 80 6.97 -5.45 -7.62
CA LEU A 80 7.80 -5.77 -6.46
C LEU A 80 9.23 -6.12 -6.88
N LYS A 81 9.39 -6.96 -7.91
CA LYS A 81 10.72 -7.31 -8.47
C LYS A 81 11.45 -6.11 -9.08
N LYS A 82 10.73 -5.07 -9.50
CA LYS A 82 11.30 -3.81 -10.00
C LYS A 82 11.59 -2.81 -8.87
N GLY A 83 11.35 -3.19 -7.61
CA GLY A 83 11.53 -2.34 -6.45
C GLY A 83 10.53 -1.19 -6.39
N TYR A 84 9.41 -1.23 -7.10
CA TYR A 84 8.48 -0.09 -7.14
C TYR A 84 7.80 0.12 -5.78
N ASP A 85 8.06 1.26 -5.15
CA ASP A 85 7.71 1.53 -3.74
C ASP A 85 6.23 1.31 -3.39
N PRO A 86 5.24 1.82 -4.16
CA PRO A 86 3.83 1.54 -3.88
C PRO A 86 3.48 0.05 -3.93
N ALA A 87 4.14 -0.73 -4.79
CA ALA A 87 3.94 -2.17 -4.83
C ALA A 87 4.59 -2.89 -3.64
N ILE A 88 5.74 -2.41 -3.16
CA ILE A 88 6.37 -2.89 -1.92
C ILE A 88 5.41 -2.67 -0.75
N TYR A 89 4.93 -1.44 -0.59
CA TYR A 89 4.02 -1.03 0.48
C TYR A 89 2.72 -1.86 0.48
N ASP A 90 2.04 -1.96 -0.66
CA ASP A 90 0.78 -2.71 -0.75
C ASP A 90 0.98 -4.21 -0.54
N SER A 91 2.07 -4.79 -1.09
CA SER A 91 2.38 -6.21 -0.86
C SER A 91 2.60 -6.49 0.62
N ALA A 92 3.30 -5.61 1.33
CA ALA A 92 3.52 -5.72 2.76
C ALA A 92 2.19 -5.65 3.55
N LEU A 93 1.27 -4.77 3.17
CA LEU A 93 -0.07 -4.71 3.76
C LEU A 93 -0.90 -5.98 3.52
N TYR A 94 -0.86 -6.55 2.32
CA TYR A 94 -1.56 -7.81 2.06
C TYR A 94 -0.99 -8.98 2.87
N LEU A 95 0.34 -9.03 3.04
CA LEU A 95 1.01 -10.02 3.88
C LEU A 95 0.68 -9.85 5.37
N LEU A 96 0.51 -8.61 5.86
CA LEU A 96 0.07 -8.38 7.24
C LEU A 96 -1.34 -8.91 7.51
N ASP A 97 -2.25 -8.71 6.55
CA ASP A 97 -3.65 -9.08 6.69
C ASP A 97 -3.91 -10.56 6.37
N GLY A 98 -3.06 -11.22 5.57
CA GLY A 98 -3.32 -12.57 5.08
C GLY A 98 -4.54 -12.66 4.15
N ASP A 99 -4.76 -11.63 3.35
CA ASP A 99 -5.94 -11.48 2.48
C ASP A 99 -5.53 -11.31 1.02
N ASN A 100 -6.50 -11.28 0.09
CA ASN A 100 -6.26 -10.93 -1.31
C ASN A 100 -5.30 -11.90 -2.02
N GLY A 101 -5.31 -13.16 -1.60
CA GLY A 101 -4.46 -14.23 -2.11
C GLY A 101 -3.05 -14.26 -1.53
N PHE A 102 -2.78 -13.50 -0.47
CA PHE A 102 -1.52 -13.54 0.28
C PHE A 102 -1.70 -14.38 1.55
N VAL A 103 -0.68 -15.17 1.89
CA VAL A 103 -0.60 -15.86 3.18
C VAL A 103 -0.08 -14.85 4.21
N GLN A 104 -0.65 -14.87 5.43
CA GLN A 104 -0.23 -13.96 6.48
C GLN A 104 1.24 -14.19 6.85
N ASP A 105 2.06 -13.15 6.74
CA ASP A 105 3.49 -13.19 7.08
C ASP A 105 3.96 -11.81 7.55
N ALA A 106 3.93 -11.62 8.86
CA ALA A 106 4.31 -10.36 9.49
C ALA A 106 5.82 -10.07 9.40
N LEU A 107 6.67 -11.10 9.32
CA LEU A 107 8.11 -10.93 9.22
C LEU A 107 8.49 -10.44 7.81
N MET A 108 7.94 -11.09 6.78
CA MET A 108 8.14 -10.65 5.40
C MET A 108 7.56 -9.26 5.17
N ALA A 109 6.38 -8.97 5.73
CA ALA A 109 5.79 -7.63 5.66
C ALA A 109 6.70 -6.57 6.31
N LEU A 110 7.23 -6.84 7.52
CA LEU A 110 8.17 -5.94 8.19
C LEU A 110 9.41 -5.68 7.32
N ASN A 111 9.99 -6.72 6.73
CA ASN A 111 11.16 -6.58 5.84
C ASN A 111 10.85 -5.68 4.64
N LEU A 112 9.69 -5.84 4.01
CA LEU A 112 9.27 -5.00 2.89
C LEU A 112 9.04 -3.54 3.31
N PHE A 113 8.41 -3.28 4.46
CA PHE A 113 8.28 -1.92 4.96
C PHE A 113 9.64 -1.29 5.24
N GLU A 114 10.57 -2.01 5.87
CA GLU A 114 11.91 -1.49 6.13
C GLU A 114 12.73 -1.28 4.86
N GLU A 115 12.56 -2.13 3.85
CA GLU A 115 13.13 -1.92 2.52
C GLU A 115 12.61 -0.64 1.89
N SER A 116 11.30 -0.41 1.94
CA SER A 116 10.65 0.81 1.47
C SER A 116 11.16 2.07 2.19
N VAL A 117 11.35 2.01 3.51
CA VAL A 117 11.98 3.10 4.28
C VAL A 117 13.42 3.33 3.82
N ARG A 118 14.22 2.28 3.69
CA ARG A 118 15.64 2.37 3.35
C ARG A 118 15.86 2.92 1.94
N MET A 119 15.07 2.47 0.98
CA MET A 119 15.27 2.79 -0.44
C MET A 119 14.57 4.09 -0.85
N TYR A 120 13.42 4.40 -0.26
CA TYR A 120 12.53 5.47 -0.71
C TYR A 120 12.20 6.50 0.35
N ALA A 121 12.72 6.33 1.56
CA ALA A 121 12.38 7.18 2.72
C ALA A 121 10.85 7.26 2.93
N ASN A 122 10.13 6.16 2.68
CA ASN A 122 8.67 6.13 2.78
C ASN A 122 8.21 6.24 4.24
N PRO A 123 7.54 7.35 4.64
CA PRO A 123 7.20 7.58 6.03
C PRO A 123 6.00 6.74 6.49
N GLN A 124 5.10 6.34 5.59
CA GLN A 124 4.01 5.42 5.94
C GLN A 124 4.55 4.02 6.26
N SER A 125 5.50 3.53 5.45
CA SER A 125 6.23 2.30 5.74
C SER A 125 6.95 2.37 7.08
N ALA A 126 7.58 3.50 7.40
CA ALA A 126 8.25 3.69 8.69
C ALA A 126 7.27 3.61 9.86
N PHE A 127 6.11 4.25 9.73
CA PHE A 127 5.08 4.19 10.76
C PHE A 127 4.65 2.74 11.03
N ILE A 128 4.30 1.99 9.98
CA ILE A 128 3.82 0.62 10.13
C ILE A 128 4.93 -0.29 10.66
N ALA A 129 6.16 -0.16 10.16
CA ALA A 129 7.30 -0.91 10.66
C ALA A 129 7.54 -0.67 12.16
N ALA A 130 7.43 0.58 12.62
CA ALA A 130 7.54 0.91 14.05
C ALA A 130 6.45 0.21 14.87
N VAL A 131 5.20 0.22 14.39
CA VAL A 131 4.07 -0.41 15.06
C VAL A 131 4.26 -1.93 15.13
N ILE A 132 4.58 -2.60 14.01
CA ILE A 132 4.82 -4.06 13.99
C ILE A 132 5.95 -4.43 14.95
N ARG A 133 7.07 -3.71 14.93
CA ARG A 133 8.21 -3.97 15.83
C ARG A 133 7.81 -3.83 17.30
N ASN A 134 7.03 -2.80 17.64
CA ASN A 134 6.59 -2.58 19.02
C ASN A 134 5.63 -3.68 19.51
N GLU A 135 4.69 -4.09 18.66
CA GLU A 135 3.67 -5.11 18.98
C GLU A 135 4.16 -6.56 18.82
N SER A 136 5.26 -6.80 18.10
CA SER A 136 5.78 -8.14 17.82
C SER A 136 6.04 -8.95 19.09
N LEU A 137 5.55 -10.19 19.14
CA LEU A 137 5.82 -11.08 20.29
C LEU A 137 7.25 -11.66 20.27
N VAL A 138 7.96 -11.54 19.15
CA VAL A 138 9.34 -12.00 19.02
C VAL A 138 10.27 -10.92 19.53
N SER A 139 10.89 -11.16 20.70
CA SER A 139 11.75 -10.19 21.40
C SER A 139 12.89 -9.64 20.53
N VAL A 140 13.44 -10.45 19.63
CA VAL A 140 14.53 -10.03 18.72
C VAL A 140 14.10 -8.94 17.73
N LEU A 141 12.79 -8.80 17.47
CA LEU A 141 12.24 -7.77 16.60
C LEU A 141 11.96 -6.45 17.36
N LYS A 142 11.95 -6.49 18.70
CA LYS A 142 11.73 -5.33 19.59
C LYS A 142 13.01 -4.53 19.83
N ASP A 143 13.60 -3.99 18.77
CA ASP A 143 14.68 -3.01 18.89
C ASP A 143 14.09 -1.64 19.19
N LYS A 144 14.22 -1.19 20.45
CA LYS A 144 13.69 0.10 20.92
C LYS A 144 14.26 1.28 20.16
N TRP A 145 15.56 1.27 19.87
CA TRP A 145 16.21 2.36 19.12
C TRP A 145 15.64 2.45 17.72
N ARG A 146 15.49 1.29 17.05
CA ARG A 146 14.89 1.25 15.71
C ARG A 146 13.44 1.68 15.71
N ILE A 147 12.65 1.28 16.73
CA ILE A 147 11.26 1.73 16.88
C ILE A 147 11.20 3.26 17.02
N ASP A 148 12.04 3.84 17.89
CA ASP A 148 12.09 5.28 18.14
C ASP A 148 12.51 6.07 16.89
N GLU A 149 13.48 5.56 16.12
CA GLU A 149 13.90 6.16 14.85
C GLU A 149 12.75 6.18 13.83
N LEU A 150 12.12 5.03 13.60
CA LEU A 150 11.04 4.87 12.62
C LEU A 150 9.81 5.71 12.97
N ILE A 151 9.38 5.70 14.23
CA ILE A 151 8.22 6.50 14.64
C ILE A 151 8.53 8.00 14.60
N THR A 152 9.74 8.42 14.99
CA THR A 152 10.14 9.82 14.92
C THR A 152 10.15 10.30 13.48
N PHE A 153 10.70 9.50 12.55
CA PHE A 153 10.66 9.80 11.13
C PHE A 153 9.22 9.95 10.61
N ALA A 154 8.32 9.06 10.97
CA ALA A 154 6.91 9.14 10.61
C ALA A 154 6.21 10.39 11.18
N VAL A 155 6.49 10.75 12.43
CA VAL A 155 5.96 11.95 13.09
C VAL A 155 6.45 13.23 12.40
N LEU A 156 7.74 13.33 12.12
CA LEU A 156 8.32 14.48 11.43
C LEU A 156 7.73 14.66 10.02
N ASN A 157 7.39 13.56 9.35
CA ASN A 157 6.72 13.55 8.06
C ASN A 157 5.18 13.64 8.14
N ARG A 158 4.63 13.88 9.34
CA ARG A 158 3.19 14.09 9.59
C ARG A 158 2.32 12.92 9.10
N VAL A 159 2.78 11.69 9.31
CA VAL A 159 1.95 10.50 9.06
C VAL A 159 0.79 10.49 10.04
N LYS A 160 -0.43 10.31 9.51
CA LYS A 160 -1.65 10.26 10.31
C LYS A 160 -1.58 9.13 11.34
N GLY A 161 -1.99 9.39 12.58
CA GLY A 161 -1.92 8.42 13.68
C GLY A 161 -0.55 8.28 14.37
N ALA A 162 0.56 8.71 13.76
CA ALA A 162 1.91 8.45 14.29
C ALA A 162 2.14 9.08 15.68
N VAL A 163 1.75 10.35 15.85
CA VAL A 163 1.89 11.07 17.14
C VAL A 163 1.06 10.40 18.24
N GLN A 164 -0.19 10.05 17.91
CA GLN A 164 -1.10 9.40 18.85
C GLN A 164 -0.58 8.02 19.25
N TYR A 165 -0.11 7.23 18.28
CA TYR A 165 0.46 5.91 18.54
C TYR A 165 1.70 6.01 19.44
N GLN A 166 2.62 6.94 19.15
CA GLN A 166 3.81 7.15 19.97
C GLN A 166 3.46 7.46 21.42
N ALA A 167 2.51 8.38 21.64
CA ALA A 167 2.06 8.75 22.98
C ALA A 167 1.39 7.58 23.73
N GLN A 168 0.56 6.79 23.03
CA GLN A 168 -0.28 5.77 23.66
C GLN A 168 0.40 4.42 23.88
N TYR A 169 1.34 4.03 23.02
CA TYR A 169 1.88 2.66 22.98
C TYR A 169 3.40 2.58 23.12
N ILE A 170 4.14 3.64 22.76
CA ILE A 170 5.62 3.66 22.88
C ILE A 170 6.03 4.33 24.20
N ASN A 171 5.49 5.52 24.45
CA ASN A 171 5.77 6.28 25.68
C ASN A 171 5.02 5.69 26.88
N ASN A 172 3.79 5.18 26.66
CA ASN A 172 3.00 4.49 27.66
C ASN A 172 2.94 2.98 27.38
N ARG A 173 3.94 2.24 27.85
CA ARG A 173 4.16 0.81 27.54
C ARG A 173 3.18 -0.17 28.21
N GLN A 174 2.10 0.32 28.80
CA GLN A 174 1.09 -0.53 29.45
C GLN A 174 0.01 -1.01 28.47
N ASN A 175 -0.10 -0.38 27.30
CA ASN A 175 -1.11 -0.70 26.30
C ASN A 175 -0.51 -1.55 25.17
N HIS A 176 -1.29 -2.52 24.69
CA HIS A 176 -0.97 -3.32 23.51
C HIS A 176 -2.03 -3.10 22.43
N LEU A 177 -1.60 -3.08 21.18
CA LEU A 177 -2.48 -2.90 20.04
C LEU A 177 -2.89 -4.28 19.50
N GLN A 178 -4.20 -4.58 19.53
CA GLN A 178 -4.74 -5.77 18.88
C GLN A 178 -5.39 -5.39 17.55
N VAL A 179 -4.61 -5.48 16.47
CA VAL A 179 -5.08 -5.17 15.12
C VAL A 179 -5.61 -6.44 14.45
N LYS A 180 -6.92 -6.48 14.19
CA LYS A 180 -7.55 -7.58 13.43
C LYS A 180 -7.33 -7.44 11.92
N ASN A 181 -7.26 -6.21 11.42
CA ASN A 181 -7.00 -5.90 10.02
C ASN A 181 -6.26 -4.56 9.95
N TRP A 182 -5.07 -4.57 9.40
CA TRP A 182 -4.15 -3.45 9.38
C TRP A 182 -4.61 -2.35 8.44
N ARG A 183 -5.10 -2.72 7.25
CA ARG A 183 -5.64 -1.73 6.30
C ARG A 183 -6.82 -0.95 6.88
N ASN A 184 -7.74 -1.61 7.58
CA ASN A 184 -8.87 -0.97 8.24
C ASN A 184 -8.42 -0.12 9.43
N TRP A 185 -7.46 -0.59 10.24
CA TRP A 185 -6.94 0.20 11.36
C TRP A 185 -6.25 1.47 10.87
N LEU A 186 -5.44 1.38 9.81
CA LEU A 186 -4.76 2.52 9.19
C LEU A 186 -5.74 3.54 8.61
N ALA A 187 -6.84 3.09 8.01
CA ALA A 187 -7.88 3.97 7.49
C ALA A 187 -8.59 4.78 8.60
N ASN A 188 -8.60 4.26 9.84
CA ASN A 188 -9.26 4.85 11.00
C ASN A 188 -8.34 5.63 11.93
N GLN A 189 -7.05 5.75 11.60
CA GLN A 189 -6.13 6.67 12.29
C GLN A 189 -6.45 8.13 11.97
#